data_AF-A0A7Y0JPW3-F1
#
_entry.id   AF-A0A7Y0JPW3-F1
#
_cell.length_a   1.000
_cell.length_b   1.000
_cell.length_c   1.000
_cell.angle_alpha   90.00
_cell.angle_beta   90.00
_cell.angle_gamma   90.00
#
_symmetry.space_group_name_H-M   'P 1'
#
loop_
_entity.id
_entity.type
_entity.pdbx_description
1 polymer ?
#
loop_
_entity_poly.entity_id
_entity_poly.type
_entity_poly.pdbx_seq_one_letter_code
_entity_poly.pdbx_strand_id
1 'polypeptide(L)' 'MRREQLEHVLRAASQIADDPDVVVIGSQSILAAIPEDRLPREATASMEVDLAFFDDPDNP' A
#
# COMPACT_ATOMS: atom_id res chain seq x y z
N MET A 1 -10.20 -0.58 5.04
CA MET A 1 -8.84 -1.08 5.36
C MET A 1 -8.24 -0.31 6.54
N ARG A 2 -7.51 -0.98 7.44
CA ARG A 2 -6.74 -0.40 8.56
C ARG A 2 -5.25 -0.28 8.23
N ARG A 3 -4.50 0.54 8.96
CA ARG A 3 -3.05 0.72 8.73
C ARG A 3 -2.26 -0.56 8.97
N GLU A 4 -2.63 -1.34 9.98
CA GLU A 4 -2.03 -2.67 10.24
C GLU A 4 -2.16 -3.62 9.03
N GLN A 5 -3.28 -3.53 8.30
CA GLN A 5 -3.53 -4.34 7.12
C GLN A 5 -2.68 -3.84 5.94
N LEU A 6 -2.51 -2.51 5.78
CA LEU A 6 -1.60 -1.94 4.78
C LEU A 6 -0.18 -2.43 4.99
N GLU A 7 0.31 -2.33 6.22
CA GLU A 7 1.66 -2.78 6.57
C GLU A 7 1.87 -4.27 6.33
N HIS A 8 0.84 -5.08 6.56
CA HIS A 8 0.89 -6.50 6.25
C HIS A 8 0.99 -6.74 4.74
N VAL A 9 0.18 -6.05 3.94
CA VAL A 9 0.22 -6.16 2.47
C VAL A 9 1.58 -5.72 1.94
N LEU A 10 2.11 -4.58 2.39
CA LEU A 10 3.42 -4.09 1.94
C LEU A 10 4.55 -5.08 2.26
N ARG A 11 4.56 -5.66 3.47
CA ARG A 11 5.54 -6.69 3.85
C ARG A 11 5.42 -7.94 2.99
N ALA A 12 4.21 -8.44 2.78
CA ALA A 12 3.97 -9.63 1.99
C ALA A 12 4.33 -9.40 0.51
N ALA A 13 3.91 -8.28 -0.07
CA ALA A 13 4.19 -7.93 -1.45
C ALA A 13 5.69 -7.79 -1.70
N SER A 14 6.41 -7.05 -0.84
CA SER A 14 7.87 -6.90 -0.96
C SER A 14 8.60 -8.23 -0.84
N GLN A 15 8.14 -9.12 0.06
CA GLN A 15 8.73 -10.45 0.22
C GLN A 15 8.46 -11.38 -0.98
N ILE A 16 7.29 -11.26 -1.60
CA ILE A 16 6.91 -12.06 -2.77
C ILE A 16 7.67 -11.60 -4.02
N ALA A 17 7.81 -10.29 -4.21
CA ALA A 17 8.51 -9.71 -5.35
C ALA A 17 10.04 -9.70 -5.20
N ASP A 18 10.56 -9.93 -3.98
CA ASP A 18 11.96 -9.72 -3.62
C ASP A 18 12.45 -8.28 -3.93
N ASP A 19 11.54 -7.31 -3.86
CA ASP A 19 11.79 -5.89 -4.08
C ASP A 19 11.22 -5.07 -2.90
N PRO A 20 12.07 -4.38 -2.12
CA PRO A 20 11.62 -3.53 -1.02
C PRO A 20 11.07 -2.18 -1.47
N ASP A 21 11.32 -1.76 -2.71
CA ASP A 21 10.98 -0.43 -3.20
C ASP A 21 9.57 -0.45 -3.82
N VAL A 22 8.58 -0.07 -3.00
CA VAL A 22 7.16 -0.12 -3.34
C VAL A 22 6.54 1.27 -3.41
N VAL A 23 5.74 1.51 -4.44
CA VAL A 23 4.84 2.67 -4.55
C VAL A 23 3.41 2.26 -4.26
N VAL A 24 2.78 2.93 -3.29
CA VAL A 24 1.33 2.82 -3.05
C VAL A 24 0.60 3.85 -3.89
N ILE A 25 -0.33 3.39 -4.73
CA ILE A 25 -1.09 4.23 -5.65
C ILE A 25 -2.54 4.35 -5.17
N GLY A 26 -3.19 5.47 -5.50
CA GLY A 26 -4.63 5.64 -5.29
C GLY A 26 -5.01 5.91 -3.83
N SER A 27 -6.25 5.55 -3.47
CA SER A 27 -6.90 6.00 -2.23
C SER A 27 -6.19 5.58 -0.95
N GLN A 28 -5.43 4.47 -0.97
CA GLN A 28 -4.76 3.93 0.22
C GLN A 28 -3.39 4.56 0.48
N SER A 29 -2.88 5.38 -0.43
CA SER A 29 -1.62 6.12 -0.24
C SER A 29 -1.69 7.10 0.96
N ILE A 30 -2.88 7.62 1.27
CA ILE A 30 -3.07 8.53 2.43
C ILE A 30 -2.81 7.85 3.78
N LEU A 31 -3.03 6.52 3.88
CA LEU A 31 -2.79 5.77 5.12
C LEU A 31 -1.31 5.65 5.46
N ALA A 32 -0.40 5.87 4.51
CA ALA A 32 1.03 5.95 4.79
C ALA A 32 1.33 7.22 5.63
N ALA A 33 0.71 8.35 5.28
CA ALA A 33 0.98 9.65 5.87
C ALA A 33 0.12 9.97 7.10
N ILE A 34 -1.13 9.49 7.15
CA ILE A 34 -2.09 9.84 8.19
C ILE A 34 -2.70 8.54 8.74
N PRO A 35 -2.73 8.35 10.08
CA PRO A 35 -3.41 7.19 10.67
C PRO A 35 -4.92 7.25 10.43
N GLU A 36 -5.54 6.07 10.33
CA GLU A 36 -6.95 5.89 9.97
C GLU A 36 -7.94 6.55 10.93
N ASP A 37 -7.55 6.73 12.20
CA ASP A 37 -8.36 7.35 13.25
C ASP A 37 -8.56 8.86 13.05
N ARG A 38 -7.70 9.49 12.23
CA ARG A 38 -7.78 10.90 11.85
C ARG A 38 -8.33 11.12 10.44
N LEU A 39 -8.75 10.05 9.77
CA LEU A 39 -9.29 10.12 8.43
C LEU A 39 -10.82 10.00 8.43
N PRO A 40 -11.51 10.65 7.47
CA PRO A 40 -12.93 10.40 7.26
C PRO A 40 -13.15 8.93 6.88
N ARG A 41 -14.30 8.36 7.24
CA ARG A 41 -14.57 6.92 7.03
C ARG A 41 -14.41 6.51 5.57
N GLU A 42 -14.79 7.40 4.67
CA GLU A 42 -14.71 7.29 3.22
C GLU A 42 -13.27 7.03 2.74
N ALA A 43 -12.26 7.59 3.39
CA ALA A 43 -10.85 7.39 3.03
C ALA A 43 -10.35 5.97 3.35
N THR A 44 -11.05 5.26 4.24
CA THR A 44 -10.74 3.87 4.64
C THR A 44 -11.78 2.86 4.17
N ALA A 45 -12.77 3.31 3.39
CA ALA A 45 -13.86 2.48 2.90
C ALA A 45 -13.37 1.42 1.90
N SER A 46 -12.29 1.70 1.16
CA SER A 46 -11.66 0.72 0.29
C SER A 46 -11.05 -0.43 1.10
N MET A 47 -11.16 -1.63 0.54
CA MET A 47 -10.45 -2.83 0.99
C MET A 47 -9.29 -3.19 0.06
N GLU A 48 -9.22 -2.54 -1.10
CA GLU A 48 -8.21 -2.76 -2.13
C GLU A 48 -7.06 -1.76 -1.96
N VAL A 49 -5.85 -2.21 -2.32
CA VAL A 49 -4.63 -1.40 -2.40
C VAL A 49 -3.92 -1.70 -3.71
N ASP A 50 -3.58 -0.64 -4.44
CA ASP A 50 -2.82 -0.72 -5.68
C ASP A 50 -1.35 -0.44 -5.39
N LEU A 51 -0.47 -1.34 -5.85
CA LEU A 51 0.98 -1.27 -5.63
C LEU A 51 1.72 -1.40 -6.96
N ALA A 52 2.86 -0.70 -7.07
CA ALA A 52 3.83 -0.90 -8.12
C ALA A 52 5.23 -1.06 -7.51
N PHE A 53 6.08 -1.82 -8.19
CA PHE A 53 7.49 -2.00 -7.88
C PHE A 53 8.34 -1.17 -8.84
N PHE A 54 9.47 -0.66 -8.37
CA PHE A 54 10.34 0.13 -9.23
C PHE A 54 11.23 -0.74 -10.10
N ASP A 55 11.68 -1.88 -9.58
CA ASP A 55 12.53 -2.84 -10.29
C ASP A 55 11.64 -3.99 -10.80
N ASP A 56 10.80 -3.70 -11.80
CA ASP A 56 10.08 -4.75 -12.53
C ASP A 56 11.02 -5.31 -13.63
N PRO A 57 11.57 -6.54 -13.46
CA PRO A 57 12.53 -7.09 -14.41
C PRO A 57 11.96 -7.29 -15.82
N ASP A 58 10.62 -7.31 -15.97
CA ASP A 58 9.94 -7.46 -17.25
C ASP A 58 9.59 -6.10 -17.92
N ASN A 59 9.86 -4.96 -17.27
CA ASN A 59 9.59 -3.62 -17.80
C ASN A 59 10.72 -2.60 -17.51
N PRO A 60 11.84 -2.67 -18.27
CA PRO A 60 13.04 -1.83 -18.09
C PRO A 60 12.93 -0.39 -18.62
#